data_AF-A0A972J487-F1
#
_entry.id   AF-A0A972J487-F1
#
_cell.length_a   1.000
_cell.length_b   1.000
_cell.length_c   1.000
_cell.angle_alpha   90.00
_cell.angle_beta   90.00
_cell.angle_gamma   90.00
#
_symmetry.space_group_name_H-M   'P 1'
#
loop_
_entity.id
_entity.type
_entity.pdbx_description
1 polymer ?
#
loop_
_entity_poly.entity_id
_entity_poly.type
_entity_poly.pdbx_seq_one_letter_code
_entity_poly.pdbx_strand_id
1 'polypeptide(L)'
;MHHYPKPPFRNGGRVGNGYSSSHRAKDINPRLDDSGDVLAIESGVVTDYQSGQAPGDDSPNMVIVRGTDGALTVYAHVDPSVFTGTSVARGDIIGRVDMSGVSSGLHVHLSRLPAGEGTVDDVEDR
;
A
#
# COMPACT_ATOMS: atom_id res chain seq x y z
N MET A 1 -17.23 6.90 -4.54
CA MET A 1 -16.46 5.88 -3.79
C MET A 1 -15.71 5.04 -4.81
N HIS A 2 -14.39 5.17 -4.91
CA HIS A 2 -13.61 4.41 -5.88
C HIS A 2 -13.66 2.92 -5.50
N HIS A 3 -14.17 2.08 -6.40
CA HIS A 3 -14.14 0.63 -6.24
C HIS A 3 -12.74 0.14 -6.60
N TYR A 4 -12.07 -0.53 -5.68
CA TYR A 4 -10.85 -1.28 -5.98
C TYR A 4 -11.29 -2.62 -6.58
N PRO A 5 -11.05 -2.89 -7.88
CA PRO A 5 -11.59 -4.08 -8.52
C PRO A 5 -10.98 -5.39 -7.98
N LYS A 6 -9.78 -5.34 -7.38
CA LYS A 6 -9.14 -6.48 -6.70
C LYS A 6 -8.29 -6.01 -5.51
N PRO A 7 -8.27 -6.77 -4.40
CA PRO A 7 -7.35 -6.54 -3.28
C PRO A 7 -5.90 -6.77 -3.72
N PRO A 8 -4.90 -6.23 -2.98
CA PRO A 8 -3.49 -6.27 -3.37
C PRO A 8 -2.82 -7.64 -3.12
N PHE A 9 -3.57 -8.74 -3.20
CA PHE A 9 -3.10 -10.11 -2.95
C PHE A 9 -3.60 -11.06 -4.02
N ARG A 10 -2.81 -12.10 -4.29
CA ARG A 10 -3.03 -13.05 -5.39
C ARG A 10 -4.31 -13.87 -5.22
N ASN A 11 -4.54 -14.38 -4.02
CA ASN A 11 -5.68 -15.22 -3.68
C ASN A 11 -6.86 -14.40 -3.12
N GLY A 12 -6.79 -13.08 -3.22
CA GLY A 12 -7.74 -12.16 -2.61
C GLY A 12 -7.33 -11.75 -1.19
N GLY A 13 -8.08 -10.84 -0.60
CA GLY A 13 -7.84 -10.35 0.76
C GLY A 13 -9.16 -10.21 1.53
N ARG A 14 -9.06 -10.21 2.86
CA ARG A 14 -10.18 -9.91 3.76
C ARG A 14 -10.03 -8.47 4.23
N VAL A 15 -11.09 -7.68 4.17
CA VAL A 15 -11.08 -6.35 4.76
C VAL A 15 -11.16 -6.51 6.27
N GLY A 16 -10.06 -6.22 6.97
CA GLY A 16 -9.98 -6.24 8.43
C GLY A 16 -10.54 -4.95 9.04
N ASN A 17 -10.25 -3.81 8.39
CA ASN A 17 -10.79 -2.50 8.75
C ASN A 17 -11.28 -1.75 7.51
N GLY A 18 -12.50 -1.26 7.58
CA GLY A 18 -13.13 -0.53 6.49
C GLY A 18 -12.69 0.92 6.40
N TYR A 19 -13.13 1.58 5.33
CA TYR A 19 -12.98 3.02 5.20
C TYR A 19 -13.95 3.75 6.14
N SER A 20 -13.45 4.73 6.88
CA SER A 20 -14.23 5.64 7.72
C SER A 20 -13.63 7.05 7.68
N SER A 21 -14.28 8.02 8.32
CA SER A 21 -13.74 9.39 8.43
C SER A 21 -12.45 9.45 9.26
N SER A 22 -12.31 8.59 10.26
CA SER A 22 -11.09 8.47 11.08
C SER A 22 -10.05 7.52 10.49
N HIS A 23 -10.45 6.68 9.54
CA HIS A 23 -9.60 5.69 8.89
C HIS A 23 -9.78 5.79 7.37
N ARG A 24 -9.06 6.74 6.74
CA ARG A 24 -9.19 7.08 5.32
C ARG A 24 -8.48 6.08 4.38
N ALA A 25 -8.51 4.81 4.75
CA ALA A 25 -7.88 3.70 4.06
C ALA A 25 -8.73 2.44 4.19
N LYS A 26 -8.24 1.34 3.62
CA LYS A 26 -8.76 0.00 3.87
C LYS A 26 -7.60 -0.88 4.32
N ASP A 27 -7.76 -1.51 5.46
CA ASP A 27 -6.81 -2.52 5.92
C ASP A 27 -7.25 -3.85 5.35
N ILE A 28 -6.40 -4.43 4.49
CA ILE A 28 -6.69 -5.66 3.79
C ILE A 28 -5.68 -6.70 4.25
N ASN A 29 -6.16 -7.77 4.88
CA ASN A 29 -5.34 -8.90 5.30
C ASN A 29 -5.18 -9.89 4.13
N PRO A 30 -3.99 -10.50 3.96
CA PRO A 30 -3.84 -11.65 3.08
C PRO A 30 -4.70 -12.81 3.58
N ARG A 31 -5.13 -13.68 2.67
CA ARG A 31 -5.73 -14.96 3.07
C ARG A 31 -4.65 -15.90 3.60
N LEU A 32 -5.06 -16.90 4.39
CA LEU A 32 -4.15 -17.88 5.00
C LEU A 32 -3.37 -18.71 3.96
N ASP A 33 -3.90 -18.83 2.74
CA ASP A 33 -3.31 -19.55 1.61
C ASP A 33 -2.57 -18.63 0.62
N ASP A 34 -2.32 -17.36 0.97
CA ASP A 34 -1.58 -16.40 0.15
C ASP A 34 -0.09 -16.35 0.53
N SER A 35 0.79 -16.01 -0.42
CA SER A 35 2.23 -15.85 -0.18
C SER A 35 2.58 -14.57 0.60
N GLY A 36 1.64 -13.61 0.63
CA GLY A 36 1.85 -12.28 1.18
C GLY A 36 2.50 -11.31 0.20
N ASP A 37 2.65 -11.69 -1.07
CA ASP A 37 3.13 -10.77 -2.11
C ASP A 37 2.09 -9.68 -2.33
N VAL A 38 2.54 -8.43 -2.30
CA VAL A 38 1.69 -7.26 -2.50
C VAL A 38 1.72 -6.90 -3.98
N LEU A 39 0.53 -6.88 -4.58
CA LEU A 39 0.35 -6.59 -5.99
C LEU A 39 -0.13 -5.16 -6.20
N ALA A 40 0.42 -4.47 -7.20
CA ALA A 40 -0.09 -3.19 -7.64
C ALA A 40 -1.56 -3.31 -8.06
N ILE A 41 -2.45 -2.52 -7.44
CA ILE A 41 -3.89 -2.55 -7.76
C ILE A 41 -4.23 -1.76 -9.04
N GLU A 42 -3.32 -0.88 -9.47
CA GLU A 42 -3.40 -0.06 -10.67
C GLU A 42 -2.02 0.06 -11.34
N SER A 43 -2.00 0.41 -12.62
CA SER A 43 -0.76 0.70 -13.35
C SER A 43 -0.31 2.13 -13.07
N GLY A 44 1.00 2.36 -13.03
CA GLY A 44 1.55 3.68 -12.71
C GLY A 44 3.06 3.70 -12.60
N VAL A 45 3.56 4.73 -11.93
CA VAL A 45 4.98 4.89 -11.61
C VAL A 45 5.13 5.05 -10.10
N VAL A 46 6.09 4.34 -9.50
CA VAL A 46 6.45 4.50 -8.09
C VAL A 46 7.01 5.91 -7.89
N THR A 47 6.36 6.72 -7.07
CA THR A 47 6.80 8.10 -6.77
C THR A 47 7.75 8.15 -5.59
N ASP A 48 7.54 7.28 -4.61
CA ASP A 48 8.41 7.15 -3.45
C ASP A 48 8.20 5.82 -2.75
N TYR A 49 9.12 5.46 -1.84
CA TYR A 49 9.01 4.29 -0.98
C TYR A 49 9.79 4.48 0.33
N GLN A 50 9.37 3.79 1.39
CA GLN A 50 10.08 3.72 2.66
C GLN A 50 10.36 2.26 3.00
N SER A 51 11.57 1.96 3.45
CA SER A 51 12.03 0.62 3.81
C SER A 51 12.87 0.63 5.10
N GLY A 52 12.98 -0.51 5.77
CA GLY A 52 13.83 -0.68 6.95
C GLY A 52 13.20 -0.26 8.28
N GLN A 53 11.92 0.12 8.29
CA GLN A 53 11.16 0.33 9.51
C GLN A 53 10.87 -1.00 10.21
N ALA A 54 10.96 -1.00 11.53
CA ALA A 54 10.69 -2.13 12.40
C ALA A 54 9.24 -2.12 12.91
N PRO A 55 8.73 -3.24 13.42
CA PRO A 55 7.46 -3.27 14.14
C PRO A 55 7.50 -2.34 15.37
N GLY A 56 6.52 -1.44 15.45
CA GLY A 56 6.39 -0.48 16.54
C GLY A 56 7.08 0.87 16.30
N ASP A 57 7.78 1.05 15.18
CA ASP A 57 8.24 2.38 14.76
C ASP A 57 7.03 3.30 14.47
N ASP A 58 7.26 4.61 14.52
CA ASP A 58 6.19 5.61 14.29
C ASP A 58 5.66 5.55 12.85
N SER A 59 6.52 5.17 11.88
CA SER A 59 6.20 5.08 10.46
C SER A 59 6.37 3.66 9.91
N PRO A 60 5.52 3.20 8.97
CA PRO A 60 5.63 1.88 8.36
C PRO A 60 6.41 1.91 7.03
N ASN A 61 7.00 0.77 6.65
CA ASN A 61 7.45 0.57 5.27
C ASN A 61 6.27 0.75 4.31
N MET A 62 6.54 1.36 3.16
CA MET A 62 5.48 1.65 2.19
C MET A 62 5.99 1.80 0.75
N VAL A 63 5.05 1.64 -0.18
CA VAL A 63 5.22 1.99 -1.60
C VAL A 63 4.14 2.99 -1.99
N ILE A 64 4.49 4.02 -2.76
CA ILE A 64 3.54 4.99 -3.30
C ILE A 64 3.58 4.91 -4.83
N VAL A 65 2.43 4.62 -5.45
CA VAL A 65 2.28 4.55 -6.90
C VAL A 65 1.40 5.70 -7.38
N ARG A 66 1.91 6.49 -8.32
CA ARG A 66 1.09 7.45 -9.07
C ARG A 66 0.43 6.74 -10.25
N GLY A 67 -0.89 6.64 -10.20
CA GLY A 67 -1.71 6.11 -11.28
C GLY A 67 -1.71 7.01 -12.51
N THR A 68 -2.19 6.47 -13.64
CA THR A 68 -2.29 7.23 -14.90
C THR A 68 -3.28 8.41 -14.84
N ASP A 69 -4.18 8.42 -13.85
CA ASP A 69 -5.09 9.53 -13.55
C ASP A 69 -4.46 10.59 -12.63
N GLY A 70 -3.18 10.42 -12.27
CA GLY A 70 -2.41 11.33 -11.40
C GLY A 70 -2.67 11.12 -9.91
N ALA A 71 -3.66 10.32 -9.52
CA ALA A 71 -3.90 9.98 -8.12
C ALA A 71 -2.76 9.13 -7.55
N LEU A 72 -2.60 9.14 -6.23
CA LEU A 72 -1.57 8.36 -5.54
C LEU A 72 -2.24 7.21 -4.80
N THR A 73 -1.76 5.99 -4.99
CA THR A 73 -2.13 4.83 -4.19
C THR A 73 -0.97 4.47 -3.27
N VAL A 74 -1.24 4.44 -1.97
CA VAL A 74 -0.27 4.12 -0.92
C VAL A 74 -0.52 2.70 -0.45
N TYR A 75 0.56 1.93 -0.36
CA TYR A 75 0.59 0.58 0.18
C TYR A 75 1.49 0.59 1.42
N ALA A 76 0.93 0.77 2.61
CA ALA A 76 1.67 0.77 3.87
C ALA A 76 1.64 -0.60 4.55
N HIS A 77 2.62 -0.83 5.45
CA HIS A 77 2.99 -2.14 6.01
C HIS A 77 3.46 -3.11 4.91
N VAL A 78 4.32 -2.59 4.01
CA VAL A 78 4.84 -3.33 2.86
C VAL A 78 6.34 -3.15 2.75
N ASP A 79 7.09 -4.23 2.87
CA ASP A 79 8.52 -4.28 2.58
C ASP A 79 8.72 -4.19 1.04
N PRO A 80 9.27 -3.09 0.53
CA PRO A 80 9.25 -2.79 -0.90
C PRO A 80 10.27 -3.62 -1.68
N SER A 81 9.87 -4.11 -2.86
CA SER A 81 10.76 -4.75 -3.84
C SER A 81 10.96 -3.91 -5.10
N VAL A 82 10.51 -2.66 -5.07
CA VAL A 82 10.58 -1.67 -6.14
C VAL A 82 11.17 -0.37 -5.59
N PHE A 83 11.57 0.51 -6.49
CA PHE A 83 12.19 1.80 -6.15
C PHE A 83 11.54 2.95 -6.92
N THR A 84 11.75 4.18 -6.46
CA THR A 84 11.28 5.40 -7.11
C THR A 84 11.62 5.43 -8.61
N GLY A 85 10.63 5.74 -9.45
CA GLY A 85 10.74 5.72 -10.90
C GLY A 85 10.41 4.37 -11.55
N THR A 86 10.23 3.30 -10.78
CA THR A 86 9.79 2.00 -11.31
C THR A 86 8.40 2.14 -11.93
N SER A 87 8.26 1.76 -13.20
CA SER A 87 6.94 1.60 -13.83
C SER A 87 6.35 0.25 -13.46
N VAL A 88 5.09 0.25 -13.03
CA VAL A 88 4.37 -0.96 -12.62
C VAL A 88 3.08 -1.09 -13.43
N ALA A 89 2.78 -2.30 -13.86
CA ALA A 89 1.47 -2.68 -14.33
C ALA A 89 0.62 -3.19 -13.17
N ARG A 90 -0.70 -3.05 -13.29
CA ARG A 90 -1.63 -3.71 -12.37
C ARG A 90 -1.33 -5.22 -12.30
N GLY A 91 -1.12 -5.72 -11.09
CA GLY A 91 -0.79 -7.12 -10.80
C GLY A 91 0.69 -7.41 -10.66
N ASP A 92 1.58 -6.44 -10.92
CA ASP A 92 3.01 -6.58 -10.65
C ASP A 92 3.25 -6.63 -9.13
N ILE A 93 4.24 -7.42 -8.73
CA ILE A 93 4.69 -7.48 -7.34
C ILE A 93 5.46 -6.20 -7.04
N ILE A 94 5.05 -5.49 -6.00
CA ILE A 94 5.69 -4.25 -5.53
C ILE A 94 6.38 -4.40 -4.18
N GLY A 95 6.16 -5.53 -3.51
CA GLY A 95 6.77 -5.82 -2.22
C GLY A 95 6.07 -6.98 -1.54
N ARG A 96 6.34 -7.13 -0.25
CA ARG A 96 5.73 -8.15 0.59
C ARG A 96 5.09 -7.51 1.82
N VAL A 97 3.90 -7.96 2.19
CA VAL A 97 3.23 -7.46 3.39
C VAL A 97 4.08 -7.77 4.62
N ASP A 98 4.24 -6.79 5.49
CA ASP A 98 5.05 -6.88 6.70
C ASP A 98 4.28 -6.39 7.94
N MET A 99 5.00 -6.21 9.05
CA MET A 99 4.45 -5.68 10.31
C MET A 99 5.18 -4.42 10.75
N SER A 100 5.81 -3.70 9.81
CA SER A 100 6.53 -2.46 10.11
C SER A 100 5.59 -1.37 10.64
N GLY A 101 6.10 -0.44 11.42
CA GLY A 101 5.28 0.61 12.04
C GLY A 101 4.28 0.09 13.07
N VAL A 102 3.28 0.90 13.41
CA VAL A 102 2.21 0.50 14.34
C VAL A 102 1.14 -0.33 13.61
N SER A 103 1.26 -1.66 13.70
CA SER A 103 0.32 -2.61 13.10
C SER A 103 -0.24 -3.60 14.13
N SER A 104 -1.54 -3.91 14.03
CA SER A 104 -2.22 -4.88 14.92
C SER A 104 -2.21 -6.32 14.40
N GLY A 105 -1.66 -6.54 13.20
CA GLY A 105 -1.56 -7.83 12.56
C GLY A 105 -1.23 -7.70 11.07
N LEU A 106 -0.92 -8.80 10.40
CA LEU A 106 -0.47 -8.78 9.00
C LEU A 106 -1.58 -8.24 8.07
N HIS A 107 -1.38 -7.06 7.49
CA HIS A 107 -2.30 -6.41 6.55
C HIS A 107 -1.58 -5.37 5.69
N VAL A 108 -2.18 -5.00 4.56
CA VAL A 108 -1.80 -3.80 3.80
C VAL A 108 -2.78 -2.69 4.16
N HIS A 109 -2.26 -1.55 4.61
CA HIS A 109 -3.03 -0.32 4.77
C HIS A 109 -3.07 0.39 3.42
N LEU A 110 -4.19 0.25 2.71
CA LEU A 110 -4.36 0.70 1.33
C LEU A 110 -5.17 2.00 1.28
N SER A 111 -4.52 3.10 0.93
CA SER A 111 -5.17 4.40 0.78
C SER A 111 -5.00 4.94 -0.64
N ARG A 112 -5.93 5.80 -1.05
CA ARG A 112 -5.84 6.52 -2.32
C ARG A 112 -6.04 8.00 -2.07
N LEU A 113 -5.06 8.76 -2.49
CA LEU A 113 -4.92 10.18 -2.23
C LEU A 113 -5.10 10.97 -3.52
N PRO A 114 -5.51 12.24 -3.45
CA PRO A 114 -5.47 13.14 -4.60
C PRO A 114 -4.06 13.24 -5.20
N ALA A 115 -3.99 13.73 -6.44
CA ALA A 115 -2.72 14.03 -7.09
C ALA A 115 -1.85 14.99 -6.26
N GLY A 116 -0.54 14.79 -6.32
CA GLY A 116 0.48 15.54 -5.59
C GLY A 116 1.88 14.99 -5.89
N GLU A 117 2.90 15.48 -5.18
CA GLU A 117 4.28 15.01 -5.31
C GLU A 117 4.39 13.53 -4.92
N GLY A 118 3.70 13.12 -3.86
CA GLY A 118 3.55 11.71 -3.49
C GLY A 118 4.84 11.15 -2.89
N THR A 119 5.42 11.94 -2.00
CA THR A 119 6.54 11.54 -1.14
C THR A 119 6.03 10.80 0.09
N VAL A 120 6.94 10.11 0.79
CA VAL A 120 6.64 9.52 2.11
C VAL A 120 6.20 10.59 3.10
N ASP A 121 6.87 11.75 3.15
CA ASP A 121 6.50 12.88 4.02
C ASP A 121 5.06 13.37 3.77
N ASP A 122 4.63 13.47 2.50
CA ASP A 122 3.25 13.85 2.13
C ASP A 122 2.19 12.89 2.66
N VAL A 123 2.57 11.62 2.87
CA VAL A 123 1.70 10.56 3.36
C VAL A 123 1.65 10.56 4.89
N GLU A 124 2.80 10.71 5.54
CA GLU A 124 2.92 10.68 7.01
C GLU A 124 2.27 11.90 7.68
N ASP A 125 2.29 13.07 7.03
CA ASP A 125 1.74 14.32 7.57
C ASP A 125 0.19 14.42 7.56
N ARG A 126 -0.55 13.35 7.21
CA ARG A 126 -1.99 13.41 6.89
C ARG A 126 -2.95 12.79 7.91
#